data_AF-A0A2D4P8L5-F1
#
_entry.id   AF-A0A2D4P8L5-F1
#
_cell.length_a   1.000
_cell.length_b   1.000
_cell.length_c   1.000
_cell.angle_alpha   90.00
_cell.angle_beta   90.00
_cell.angle_gamma   90.00
#
_symmetry.space_group_name_H-M   'P 1'
#
loop_
_entity.id
_entity.type
_entity.pdbx_description
1 polymer ?
#
loop_
_entity_poly.entity_id
_entity_poly.type
_entity_poly.pdbx_seq_one_letter_code
_entity_poly.pdbx_strand_id
1 'polypeptide(L)'
;MTFTKTSQKFGQWADSRANTVFGLGFSSEQQLTKFAEKFQEVKEAARLARDRSQEKMETSSNHSQESGRETPCSTRTSSVNGTDEDKISHGIPVDAQLKMENDKLKIALAQSTSNVKKWETELQALRESNARLTTALQESAASIEHWKKQFSISKDENDQLQSKIEELEEQCNEIDKERDRNAQLSRRLQDLETELQDKELELEDLRKQGEIIPQLMTECETVSQKLQVG
;
A
#
# COMPACT_ATOMS: atom_id res chain seq x y z
N MET A 1 19.23 3.65 -10.22
CA MET A 1 18.71 2.80 -9.11
C MET A 1 18.08 1.57 -9.71
N THR A 2 18.25 0.41 -9.07
CA THR A 2 17.73 -0.88 -9.54
C THR A 2 17.07 -1.59 -8.37
N PHE A 3 15.81 -1.97 -8.52
CA PHE A 3 15.08 -2.80 -7.56
C PHE A 3 15.27 -4.27 -7.89
N THR A 4 15.67 -5.07 -6.89
CA THR A 4 15.97 -6.50 -7.03
C THR A 4 15.10 -7.28 -6.05
N LYS A 5 14.33 -8.24 -6.56
CA LYS A 5 13.61 -9.21 -5.72
C LYS A 5 14.62 -10.24 -5.19
N THR A 6 14.71 -10.40 -3.87
CA THR A 6 15.67 -11.32 -3.24
C THR A 6 14.99 -12.47 -2.50
N SER A 7 13.68 -12.37 -2.24
CA SER A 7 12.85 -13.50 -1.77
C SER A 7 11.39 -13.36 -2.21
N GLN A 8 10.55 -14.34 -1.87
CA GLN A 8 9.14 -14.44 -2.31
C GLN A 8 8.30 -13.18 -2.01
N LYS A 9 8.62 -12.46 -0.94
CA LYS A 9 7.87 -11.27 -0.51
C LYS A 9 8.78 -10.10 -0.16
N PHE A 10 10.03 -10.11 -0.62
CA PHE A 10 11.01 -9.10 -0.26
C PHE A 10 11.82 -8.65 -1.47
N GLY A 11 12.03 -7.34 -1.57
CA GLY A 11 12.92 -6.75 -2.56
C GLY A 11 13.67 -5.56 -1.99
N GLN A 12 14.77 -5.20 -2.64
CA GLN A 12 15.70 -4.19 -2.17
C GLN A 12 16.28 -3.37 -3.31
N TRP A 13 16.75 -2.16 -3.01
CA TRP A 13 17.55 -1.36 -3.94
C TRP A 13 18.63 -0.59 -3.18
N ALA A 14 19.73 -0.31 -3.88
CA ALA A 14 20.77 0.57 -3.38
C ALA A 14 20.50 2.01 -3.83
N ASP A 15 20.62 2.94 -2.88
CA ASP A 15 20.68 4.38 -3.14
C ASP A 15 22.11 4.87 -2.87
N SER A 16 22.86 5.13 -3.94
CA SER A 16 24.23 5.65 -3.85
C SER A 16 24.29 7.07 -3.30
N ARG A 17 23.23 7.87 -3.46
CA ARG A 17 23.16 9.24 -2.93
C ARG A 17 22.97 9.24 -1.43
N ALA A 18 22.15 8.31 -0.92
CA ALA A 18 21.94 8.12 0.51
C ALA A 18 22.99 7.18 1.15
N ASN A 19 23.90 6.61 0.35
CA ASN A 19 24.84 5.55 0.74
C ASN A 19 24.18 4.44 1.60
N THR A 20 22.96 4.05 1.21
CA THR A 20 22.11 3.17 2.00
C THR A 20 21.40 2.16 1.08
N VAL A 21 21.19 0.95 1.58
CA VAL A 21 20.37 -0.07 0.93
C VAL A 21 19.01 -0.12 1.62
N PHE A 22 17.95 0.08 0.85
CA PHE A 22 16.58 -0.02 1.34
C PHE A 22 15.99 -1.37 0.97
N GLY A 23 15.29 -1.99 1.92
CA GLY A 23 14.59 -3.25 1.75
C GLY A 23 13.11 -3.09 2.13
N LEU A 24 12.23 -3.76 1.37
CA LEU A 24 10.79 -3.70 1.55
C LEU A 24 10.19 -5.11 1.49
N GLY A 25 9.47 -5.45 2.57
CA GLY A 25 8.68 -6.67 2.69
C GLY A 25 7.20 -6.41 2.38
N PHE A 26 6.57 -7.35 1.68
CA PHE A 26 5.18 -7.26 1.26
C PHE A 26 4.34 -8.39 1.89
N SER A 27 3.03 -8.19 2.00
CA SER A 27 2.12 -9.24 2.50
C SER A 27 1.90 -10.36 1.48
N SER A 28 2.06 -10.07 0.18
CA SER A 28 1.97 -11.04 -0.91
C SER A 28 3.01 -10.81 -2.02
N GLU A 29 3.33 -11.89 -2.76
CA GLU A 29 4.23 -11.85 -3.91
C GLU A 29 3.68 -10.99 -5.07
N GLN A 30 2.35 -10.91 -5.19
CA GLN A 30 1.69 -10.05 -6.17
C GLN A 30 1.97 -8.57 -5.89
N GLN A 31 1.93 -8.14 -4.61
CA GLN A 31 2.25 -6.76 -4.25
C GLN A 31 3.72 -6.42 -4.52
N LEU A 32 4.64 -7.34 -4.21
CA LEU A 32 6.06 -7.21 -4.55
C LEU A 32 6.26 -7.03 -6.06
N THR A 33 5.54 -7.82 -6.87
CA THR A 33 5.63 -7.75 -8.34
C THR A 33 5.09 -6.44 -8.88
N LYS A 34 3.91 -6.00 -8.42
CA LYS A 34 3.33 -4.71 -8.78
C LYS A 34 4.23 -3.53 -8.39
N PHE A 35 4.88 -3.62 -7.23
CA PHE A 35 5.85 -2.61 -6.80
C PHE A 35 7.07 -2.56 -7.73
N ALA A 36 7.63 -3.73 -8.09
CA ALA A 36 8.77 -3.78 -9.00
C ALA A 36 8.46 -3.16 -10.37
N GLU A 37 7.27 -3.39 -10.91
CA GLU A 37 6.79 -2.77 -12.15
C GLU A 37 6.67 -1.25 -12.01
N LYS A 38 6.04 -0.76 -10.94
CA LYS A 38 5.92 0.67 -10.67
C LYS A 38 7.27 1.35 -10.44
N PHE A 39 8.21 0.67 -9.78
CA PHE A 39 9.56 1.18 -9.60
C PHE A 39 10.25 1.38 -10.96
N GLN A 40 10.08 0.42 -11.89
CA GLN A 40 10.61 0.52 -13.24
C GLN A 40 9.94 1.65 -14.04
N GLU A 41 8.62 1.83 -13.91
CA GLU A 41 7.87 2.93 -14.54
C GLU A 41 8.39 4.30 -14.08
N VAL A 42 8.57 4.50 -12.78
CA VAL A 42 9.11 5.75 -12.21
C VAL A 42 10.55 5.98 -12.65
N LYS A 43 11.37 4.91 -12.74
CA LYS A 43 12.74 5.00 -13.25
C LYS A 43 12.77 5.51 -14.69
N GLU A 44 11.92 4.99 -15.56
CA GLU A 44 11.83 5.45 -16.95
C GLU A 44 11.24 6.86 -17.07
N ALA A 45 10.24 7.20 -16.27
CA ALA A 45 9.69 8.56 -16.23
C ALA A 45 10.74 9.59 -15.78
N ALA A 46 11.54 9.25 -14.76
CA ALA A 46 12.64 10.10 -14.30
C ALA A 46 13.75 10.23 -15.36
N ARG A 47 14.05 9.15 -16.11
CA ARG A 47 14.99 9.19 -17.24
C ARG A 47 14.47 10.14 -18.33
N LEU A 48 13.23 9.97 -18.76
CA LEU A 48 12.57 10.83 -19.77
C LEU A 48 12.48 12.30 -19.33
N ALA A 49 12.28 12.57 -18.04
CA ALA A 49 12.28 13.94 -17.52
C ALA A 49 13.68 14.57 -17.59
N ARG A 50 14.73 13.79 -17.28
CA ARG A 50 16.12 14.25 -17.43
C ARG A 50 16.47 14.48 -18.90
N ASP A 51 16.11 13.57 -19.79
CA ASP A 51 16.36 13.71 -21.23
C ASP A 51 15.65 14.96 -21.80
N ARG A 52 14.37 15.18 -21.46
CA ARG A 52 13.63 16.39 -21.87
C ARG A 52 14.25 17.68 -21.32
N SER A 53 14.79 17.65 -20.11
CA SER A 53 15.48 18.81 -19.54
C SER A 53 16.82 19.10 -20.23
N GLN A 54 17.46 18.06 -20.79
CA GLN A 54 18.73 18.17 -21.50
C GLN A 54 18.52 18.57 -22.98
N GLU A 55 17.51 18.03 -23.66
CA GLU A 55 17.09 18.45 -25.01
C GLU A 55 16.65 19.92 -25.06
N LYS A 56 16.00 20.43 -23.99
CA LYS A 56 15.61 21.85 -23.90
C LYS A 56 16.83 22.78 -23.79
N MET A 57 18.00 22.27 -23.38
CA MET A 57 19.24 23.04 -23.31
C MET A 57 20.02 22.99 -24.63
N GLU A 58 19.94 21.88 -25.37
CA GLU A 58 20.58 21.75 -26.68
C GLU A 58 19.78 22.43 -27.82
N THR A 59 18.43 22.50 -27.70
CA THR A 59 17.58 23.20 -28.67
C THR A 59 17.37 24.70 -28.39
N SER A 60 17.72 25.20 -27.20
CA SER A 60 17.73 26.65 -26.91
C SER A 60 19.10 27.32 -27.15
N SER A 61 20.11 26.58 -27.61
CA SER A 61 21.46 27.11 -27.85
C SER A 61 21.64 27.81 -29.20
N ASN A 62 20.60 28.01 -30.01
CA ASN A 62 20.72 28.65 -31.34
C ASN A 62 19.75 29.82 -31.60
N HIS A 63 19.17 30.43 -30.57
CA HIS A 63 18.45 31.69 -30.79
C HIS A 63 18.49 32.62 -29.57
N SER A 64 19.62 33.29 -29.36
CA SER A 64 19.70 34.58 -28.67
C SER A 64 21.09 35.17 -28.86
N GLN A 65 21.28 35.92 -29.95
CA GLN A 65 22.19 37.06 -29.92
C GLN A 65 21.36 38.33 -29.75
N GLU A 66 21.70 39.08 -28.71
CA GLU A 66 21.77 40.54 -28.68
C GLU A 66 20.49 41.33 -29.00
N SER A 67 19.76 41.74 -27.96
CA SER A 67 19.09 43.04 -28.00
C SER A 67 19.04 43.64 -26.60
N GLY A 68 19.85 44.67 -26.41
CA GLY A 68 20.05 45.39 -25.15
C GLY A 68 18.75 45.94 -24.57
N ARG A 69 18.65 45.80 -23.25
CA ARG A 69 17.65 46.48 -22.43
C ARG A 69 17.90 47.98 -22.48
N GLU A 70 16.94 48.74 -23.00
CA GLU A 70 16.77 50.15 -22.62
C GLU A 70 15.50 50.31 -21.79
N THR A 71 15.69 50.75 -20.55
CA THR A 71 14.65 51.08 -19.59
C THR A 71 14.42 52.60 -19.64
N PRO A 72 13.19 53.12 -19.76
CA PRO A 72 12.95 54.55 -19.71
C PRO A 72 12.87 55.00 -18.25
N CYS A 73 13.92 55.64 -17.73
CA CYS A 73 13.87 56.35 -16.46
C CYS A 73 13.73 57.86 -16.74
N SER A 74 12.55 58.40 -16.45
CA SER A 74 12.29 59.83 -16.47
C SER A 74 12.28 60.34 -15.03
N THR A 75 13.30 61.10 -14.64
CA THR A 75 13.19 62.03 -13.52
C THR A 75 14.11 63.23 -13.78
N ARG A 76 13.48 64.34 -14.17
CA ARG A 76 14.05 65.68 -14.30
C ARG A 76 14.26 66.28 -12.90
N THR A 77 15.48 66.72 -12.61
CA THR A 77 15.88 67.83 -11.71
C THR A 77 17.36 68.14 -12.05
N SER A 78 17.94 69.33 -12.13
CA SER A 78 17.56 70.75 -12.21
C SER A 78 18.91 71.52 -12.26
N SER A 79 19.04 72.57 -13.10
CA SER A 79 20.01 73.69 -13.00
C SER A 79 21.52 73.38 -13.14
N VAL A 80 22.41 74.19 -13.73
CA VAL A 80 22.48 75.62 -14.11
C VAL A 80 23.61 75.85 -15.14
N ASN A 81 23.56 77.00 -15.83
CA ASN A 81 24.52 77.63 -16.77
C ASN A 81 24.64 77.00 -18.17
N GLY A 82 24.56 77.74 -19.27
CA GLY A 82 24.55 79.19 -19.46
C GLY A 82 25.35 79.51 -20.71
N THR A 83 24.71 79.62 -21.86
CA THR A 83 25.29 80.31 -23.02
C THR A 83 24.16 80.84 -23.89
N ASP A 84 24.29 82.14 -24.09
CA ASP A 84 23.47 83.07 -24.85
C ASP A 84 23.42 82.73 -26.35
N GLU A 85 22.50 83.42 -27.04
CA GLU A 85 22.42 83.74 -28.49
C GLU A 85 21.06 83.37 -29.13
N ASP A 86 20.22 84.42 -29.16
CA ASP A 86 19.12 84.75 -30.06
C ASP A 86 18.82 83.84 -31.26
N LYS A 87 17.56 83.37 -31.38
CA LYS A 87 16.64 83.68 -32.51
C LYS A 87 15.45 82.73 -32.66
N ILE A 88 14.29 83.36 -32.89
CA ILE A 88 13.09 82.86 -33.59
C ILE A 88 12.10 82.03 -32.76
N SER A 89 11.24 82.78 -32.06
CA SER A 89 9.85 82.41 -31.77
C SER A 89 9.11 82.06 -33.07
N HIS A 90 8.93 80.78 -33.39
CA HIS A 90 7.80 80.26 -34.17
C HIS A 90 7.31 79.00 -33.45
N GLY A 91 6.39 79.19 -32.50
CA GLY A 91 5.75 78.09 -31.79
C GLY A 91 5.06 77.14 -32.77
N ILE A 92 5.11 75.83 -32.50
CA ILE A 92 4.21 74.87 -33.14
C ILE A 92 2.80 75.47 -33.06
N PRO A 93 2.04 75.56 -34.17
CA PRO A 93 0.68 76.07 -34.11
C PRO A 93 -0.05 75.31 -32.99
N VAL A 94 -0.66 76.04 -32.05
CA VAL A 94 -1.28 75.45 -30.85
C VAL A 94 -2.23 74.30 -31.23
N ASP A 95 -2.87 74.40 -32.39
CA ASP A 95 -3.72 73.36 -32.99
C ASP A 95 -2.98 72.05 -33.32
N ALA A 96 -1.74 72.11 -33.80
CA ALA A 96 -0.93 70.94 -34.10
C ALA A 96 -0.43 70.24 -32.81
N GLN A 97 -0.12 71.01 -31.78
CA GLN A 97 0.23 70.46 -30.46
C GLN A 97 -0.98 69.79 -29.80
N LEU A 98 -2.15 70.45 -29.80
CA LEU A 98 -3.40 69.88 -29.27
C LEU A 98 -3.81 68.59 -30.01
N LYS A 99 -3.58 68.52 -31.33
CA LYS A 99 -3.84 67.31 -32.10
C LYS A 99 -2.93 66.14 -31.69
N MET A 100 -1.63 66.39 -31.50
CA MET A 100 -0.69 65.37 -31.04
C MET A 100 -1.04 64.87 -29.62
N GLU A 101 -1.42 65.78 -28.72
CA GLU A 101 -1.88 65.43 -27.38
C GLU A 101 -3.19 64.62 -27.43
N ASN A 102 -4.12 64.98 -28.31
CA ASN A 102 -5.36 64.22 -28.52
C ASN A 102 -5.10 62.80 -29.02
N ASP A 103 -4.20 62.64 -29.98
CA ASP A 103 -3.82 61.33 -30.50
C ASP A 103 -3.10 60.47 -29.45
N LYS A 104 -2.24 61.09 -28.64
CA LYS A 104 -1.60 60.43 -27.49
C LYS A 104 -2.63 59.96 -26.45
N LEU A 105 -3.63 60.79 -26.15
CA LEU A 105 -4.72 60.41 -25.25
C LEU A 105 -5.59 59.28 -25.81
N LYS A 106 -5.87 59.27 -27.12
CA LYS A 106 -6.58 58.17 -27.78
C LYS A 106 -5.81 56.85 -27.68
N ILE A 107 -4.50 56.88 -27.92
CA ILE A 107 -3.64 55.69 -27.78
C ILE A 107 -3.65 55.21 -26.32
N ALA A 108 -3.49 56.12 -25.35
CA ALA A 108 -3.53 55.78 -23.93
C ALA A 108 -4.89 55.18 -23.51
N LEU A 109 -6.00 55.71 -24.03
CA LEU A 109 -7.34 55.20 -23.76
C LEU A 109 -7.56 53.80 -24.38
N ALA A 110 -7.09 53.59 -25.61
CA ALA A 110 -7.15 52.27 -26.26
C ALA A 110 -6.30 51.24 -25.49
N GLN A 111 -5.12 51.63 -25.03
CA GLN A 111 -4.26 50.80 -24.17
C GLN A 111 -4.93 50.48 -22.82
N SER A 112 -5.51 51.47 -22.15
CA SER A 112 -6.25 51.29 -20.90
C SER A 112 -7.43 50.32 -21.08
N THR A 113 -8.18 50.46 -22.17
CA THR A 113 -9.31 49.58 -22.51
C THR A 113 -8.84 48.14 -22.76
N SER A 114 -7.71 47.95 -23.44
CA SER A 114 -7.08 46.64 -23.63
C SER A 114 -6.65 46.02 -22.29
N ASN A 115 -6.07 46.83 -21.39
CA ASN A 115 -5.68 46.37 -20.07
C ASN A 115 -6.88 45.92 -19.24
N VAL A 116 -7.97 46.70 -19.20
CA VAL A 116 -9.21 46.32 -18.50
C VAL A 116 -9.69 44.94 -18.97
N LYS A 117 -9.76 44.71 -20.29
CA LYS A 117 -10.15 43.40 -20.85
C LYS A 117 -9.23 42.25 -20.39
N LYS A 118 -7.91 42.47 -20.34
CA LYS A 118 -6.97 41.46 -19.83
C LYS A 118 -7.24 41.13 -18.36
N TRP A 119 -7.44 42.15 -17.52
CA TRP A 119 -7.77 41.95 -16.11
C TRP A 119 -9.10 41.24 -15.92
N GLU A 120 -10.11 41.55 -16.74
CA GLU A 120 -11.40 40.86 -16.73
C GLU A 120 -11.24 39.37 -17.08
N THR A 121 -10.46 39.04 -18.11
CA THR A 121 -10.21 37.64 -18.48
C THR A 121 -9.44 36.88 -17.40
N GLU A 122 -8.43 37.50 -16.79
CA GLU A 122 -7.64 36.89 -15.71
C GLU A 122 -8.52 36.64 -14.48
N LEU A 123 -9.36 37.61 -14.12
CA LEU A 123 -10.29 37.50 -13.00
C LEU A 123 -11.30 36.37 -13.22
N GLN A 124 -11.80 36.22 -14.45
CA GLN A 124 -12.70 35.12 -14.81
C GLN A 124 -11.98 33.76 -14.72
N ALA A 125 -10.76 33.64 -15.24
CA ALA A 125 -9.96 32.43 -15.14
C ALA A 125 -9.67 32.04 -13.68
N LEU A 126 -9.35 33.02 -12.82
CA LEU A 126 -9.15 32.80 -11.39
C LEU A 126 -10.43 32.33 -10.68
N ARG A 127 -11.59 32.90 -11.02
CA ARG A 127 -12.89 32.44 -10.48
C ARG A 127 -13.19 30.99 -10.86
N GLU A 128 -12.97 30.62 -12.12
CA GLU A 128 -13.15 29.25 -12.58
C GLU A 128 -12.17 28.28 -11.91
N SER A 129 -10.92 28.70 -11.74
CA SER A 129 -9.93 27.90 -11.02
C SER A 129 -10.32 27.70 -9.56
N ASN A 130 -10.82 28.74 -8.88
CA ASN A 130 -11.26 28.65 -7.50
C ASN A 130 -12.48 27.71 -7.35
N ALA A 131 -13.42 27.78 -8.30
CA ALA A 131 -14.56 26.87 -8.36
C ALA A 131 -14.11 25.40 -8.51
N ARG A 132 -13.18 25.12 -9.45
CA ARG A 132 -12.62 23.77 -9.62
C ARG A 132 -11.92 23.25 -8.37
N LEU A 133 -11.12 24.09 -7.70
CA LEU A 133 -10.45 23.71 -6.44
C LEU A 133 -11.46 23.40 -5.33
N THR A 134 -12.55 24.17 -5.26
CA THR A 134 -13.62 23.94 -4.28
C THR A 134 -14.31 22.59 -4.52
N THR A 135 -14.64 22.27 -5.77
CA THR A 135 -15.20 20.96 -6.12
C THR A 135 -14.25 19.82 -5.77
N ALA A 136 -12.97 19.93 -6.16
CA ALA A 136 -11.97 18.90 -5.86
C ALA A 136 -11.78 18.69 -4.34
N LEU A 137 -11.87 19.76 -3.55
CA LEU A 137 -11.83 19.68 -2.09
C LEU A 137 -13.05 18.94 -1.51
N GLN A 138 -14.25 19.23 -2.02
CA GLN A 138 -15.47 18.53 -1.61
C GLN A 138 -15.42 17.04 -1.97
N GLU A 139 -14.94 16.70 -3.17
CA GLU A 139 -14.75 15.31 -3.60
C GLU A 139 -13.71 14.58 -2.76
N SER A 140 -12.60 15.26 -2.41
CA SER A 140 -11.58 14.70 -1.50
C SER A 140 -12.15 14.45 -0.11
N ALA A 141 -12.94 15.40 0.44
CA ALA A 141 -13.60 15.23 1.73
C ALA A 141 -14.59 14.04 1.72
N ALA A 142 -15.43 13.92 0.68
CA ALA A 142 -16.33 12.79 0.52
C ALA A 142 -15.58 11.45 0.38
N SER A 143 -14.45 11.45 -0.33
CA SER A 143 -13.59 10.27 -0.47
C SER A 143 -13.00 9.83 0.86
N ILE A 144 -12.55 10.78 1.70
CA ILE A 144 -12.04 10.48 3.04
C ILE A 144 -13.11 9.80 3.88
N GLU A 145 -14.35 10.30 3.89
CA GLU A 145 -15.45 9.70 4.64
C GLU A 145 -15.81 8.29 4.12
N HIS A 146 -15.80 8.10 2.80
CA HIS A 146 -15.97 6.77 2.20
C HIS A 146 -14.88 5.79 2.67
N TRP A 147 -13.61 6.19 2.62
CA TRP A 147 -12.49 5.34 3.05
C TRP A 147 -12.52 5.04 4.55
N LYS A 148 -12.91 6.01 5.39
CA LYS A 148 -13.12 5.77 6.82
C LYS A 148 -14.19 4.71 7.06
N LYS A 149 -15.31 4.76 6.32
CA LYS A 149 -16.37 3.76 6.42
C LYS A 149 -15.88 2.38 6.00
N GLN A 150 -15.18 2.29 4.87
CA GLN A 150 -14.59 1.03 4.39
C GLN A 150 -13.57 0.46 5.39
N PHE A 151 -12.73 1.32 5.96
CA PHE A 151 -11.77 0.92 6.97
C PHE A 151 -12.46 0.36 8.23
N SER A 152 -13.55 0.97 8.68
CA SER A 152 -14.34 0.45 9.81
C SER A 152 -14.89 -0.94 9.52
N ILE A 153 -15.45 -1.16 8.33
CA ILE A 153 -15.99 -2.47 7.94
C ILE A 153 -14.88 -3.52 7.91
N SER A 154 -13.76 -3.22 7.24
CA SER A 154 -12.63 -4.15 7.18
C SER A 154 -12.01 -4.43 8.55
N LYS A 155 -12.06 -3.46 9.47
CA LYS A 155 -11.64 -3.66 10.86
C LYS A 155 -12.59 -4.62 11.57
N ASP A 156 -13.90 -4.39 11.49
CA ASP A 156 -14.90 -5.24 12.14
C ASP A 156 -14.85 -6.68 11.60
N GLU A 157 -14.62 -6.86 10.29
CA GLU A 157 -14.39 -8.18 9.67
C GLU A 157 -13.12 -8.87 10.19
N ASN A 158 -12.04 -8.11 10.39
CA ASN A 158 -10.79 -8.65 10.95
C ASN A 158 -10.99 -9.11 12.40
N ASP A 159 -11.64 -8.27 13.22
CA ASP A 159 -11.95 -8.59 14.61
C ASP A 159 -12.84 -9.86 14.71
N GLN A 160 -13.81 -10.02 13.79
CA GLN A 160 -14.63 -11.24 13.69
C GLN A 160 -13.82 -12.47 13.29
N LEU A 161 -12.93 -12.35 12.31
CA LEU A 161 -12.06 -13.46 11.88
C LEU A 161 -11.10 -13.87 12.99
N GLN A 162 -10.54 -12.90 13.72
CA GLN A 162 -9.65 -13.18 14.84
C GLN A 162 -10.39 -13.94 15.95
N SER A 163 -11.60 -13.51 16.32
CA SER A 163 -12.44 -14.25 17.27
C SER A 163 -12.77 -15.66 16.77
N LYS A 164 -13.00 -15.85 15.48
CA LYS A 164 -13.26 -17.19 14.92
C LYS A 164 -12.03 -18.10 14.96
N ILE A 165 -10.85 -17.55 14.76
CA ILE A 165 -9.58 -18.28 14.88
C ILE A 165 -9.41 -18.77 16.33
N GLU A 166 -9.61 -17.90 17.31
CA GLU A 166 -9.53 -18.24 18.73
C GLU A 166 -10.51 -19.37 19.10
N GLU A 167 -11.77 -19.31 18.62
CA GLU A 167 -12.77 -20.36 18.83
C GLU A 167 -12.34 -21.71 18.21
N LEU A 168 -11.78 -21.69 17.00
CA LEU A 168 -11.31 -22.90 16.31
C LEU A 168 -10.07 -23.49 17.00
N GLU A 169 -9.17 -22.67 17.50
CA GLU A 169 -8.02 -23.11 18.29
C GLU A 169 -8.45 -23.79 19.59
N GLU A 170 -9.45 -23.26 20.27
CA GLU A 170 -10.04 -23.89 21.46
C GLU A 170 -10.69 -25.24 21.11
N GLN A 171 -11.44 -25.33 20.01
CA GLN A 171 -12.03 -26.58 19.55
C GLN A 171 -10.98 -27.64 19.20
N CYS A 172 -9.89 -27.26 18.53
CA CYS A 172 -8.78 -28.16 18.24
C CYS A 172 -8.15 -28.71 19.52
N ASN A 173 -7.92 -27.85 20.52
CA ASN A 173 -7.40 -28.27 21.82
C ASN A 173 -8.33 -29.27 22.52
N GLU A 174 -9.65 -29.09 22.42
CA GLU A 174 -10.60 -30.03 23.01
C GLU A 174 -10.63 -31.38 22.27
N ILE A 175 -10.55 -31.35 20.94
CA ILE A 175 -10.41 -32.58 20.11
C ILE A 175 -9.15 -33.36 20.51
N ASP A 176 -8.02 -32.69 20.73
CA ASP A 176 -6.78 -33.35 21.17
C ASP A 176 -6.92 -33.99 22.55
N LYS A 177 -7.56 -33.31 23.52
CA LYS A 177 -7.86 -33.89 24.83
C LYS A 177 -8.75 -35.13 24.73
N GLU A 178 -9.79 -35.07 23.91
CA GLU A 178 -10.69 -36.21 23.68
C GLU A 178 -9.98 -37.36 22.97
N ARG A 179 -9.10 -37.08 22.01
CA ARG A 179 -8.25 -38.10 21.38
C ARG A 179 -7.37 -38.81 22.41
N ASP A 180 -6.75 -38.05 23.31
CA ASP A 180 -5.87 -38.60 24.35
C ASP A 180 -6.65 -39.44 25.37
N ARG A 181 -7.86 -38.98 25.77
CA ARG A 181 -8.78 -39.79 26.60
C ARG A 181 -9.18 -41.09 25.91
N ASN A 182 -9.53 -41.02 24.62
CA ASN A 182 -9.93 -42.20 23.86
C ASN A 182 -8.77 -43.21 23.70
N ALA A 183 -7.54 -42.72 23.50
CA ALA A 183 -6.35 -43.56 23.47
C ALA A 183 -6.09 -44.25 24.83
N GLN A 184 -6.30 -43.55 25.95
CA GLN A 184 -6.20 -44.13 27.29
C GLN A 184 -7.26 -45.20 27.53
N LEU A 185 -8.52 -44.93 27.15
CA LEU A 185 -9.61 -45.89 27.26
C LEU A 185 -9.36 -47.15 26.40
N SER A 186 -8.88 -46.97 25.17
CA SER A 186 -8.54 -48.08 24.28
C SER A 186 -7.43 -48.97 24.86
N ARG A 187 -6.40 -48.37 25.47
CA ARG A 187 -5.35 -49.13 26.17
C ARG A 187 -5.92 -49.90 27.36
N ARG A 188 -6.77 -49.26 28.17
CA ARG A 188 -7.40 -49.91 29.33
C ARG A 188 -8.31 -51.07 28.91
N LEU A 189 -9.02 -50.94 27.80
CA LEU A 189 -9.81 -52.01 27.22
C LEU A 189 -8.93 -53.20 26.83
N GLN A 190 -7.82 -52.94 26.12
CA GLN A 190 -6.87 -53.99 25.73
C GLN A 190 -6.26 -54.72 26.94
N ASP A 191 -5.90 -53.97 28.00
CA ASP A 191 -5.39 -54.55 29.24
C ASP A 191 -6.43 -55.49 29.88
N LEU A 192 -7.69 -55.05 29.96
CA LEU A 192 -8.79 -55.84 30.51
C LEU A 192 -9.14 -57.06 29.65
N GLU A 193 -9.08 -56.94 28.32
CA GLU A 193 -9.27 -58.06 27.40
C GLU A 193 -8.19 -59.14 27.60
N THR A 194 -6.94 -58.72 27.82
CA THR A 194 -5.83 -59.65 28.09
C THR A 194 -6.00 -60.32 29.45
N GLU A 195 -6.34 -59.56 30.49
CA GLU A 195 -6.61 -60.10 31.84
C GLU A 195 -7.77 -61.11 31.81
N LEU A 196 -8.81 -60.83 31.03
CA LEU A 196 -9.95 -61.73 30.87
C LEU A 196 -9.55 -63.02 30.15
N GLN A 197 -8.73 -62.95 29.10
CA GLN A 197 -8.19 -64.13 28.41
C GLN A 197 -7.33 -65.00 29.34
N ASP A 198 -6.46 -64.38 30.15
CA ASP A 198 -5.64 -65.10 31.13
C ASP A 198 -6.52 -65.82 32.16
N LYS A 199 -7.59 -65.15 32.62
CA LYS A 199 -8.57 -65.75 33.55
C LYS A 199 -9.38 -66.88 32.92
N GLU A 200 -9.74 -66.77 31.65
CA GLU A 200 -10.40 -67.86 30.91
C GLU A 200 -9.50 -69.09 30.78
N LEU A 201 -8.21 -68.91 30.49
CA LEU A 201 -7.22 -70.00 30.45
C LEU A 201 -7.06 -70.67 31.82
N GLU A 202 -6.92 -69.86 32.88
CA GLU A 202 -6.83 -70.37 34.26
C GLU A 202 -8.07 -71.21 34.64
N LEU A 203 -9.28 -70.73 34.29
CA LEU A 203 -10.52 -71.46 34.52
C LEU A 203 -10.60 -72.78 33.75
N GLU A 204 -10.12 -72.81 32.51
CA GLU A 204 -10.09 -74.02 31.69
C GLU A 204 -9.14 -75.07 32.27
N ASP A 205 -7.95 -74.66 32.75
CA ASP A 205 -7.01 -75.57 33.39
C ASP A 205 -7.53 -76.09 34.75
N LEU A 206 -8.18 -75.24 35.54
CA LEU A 206 -8.85 -75.66 36.77
C LEU A 206 -9.99 -76.64 36.50
N ARG A 207 -10.75 -76.47 35.41
CA ARG A 207 -11.77 -77.44 34.97
C ARG A 207 -11.15 -78.79 34.66
N LYS A 208 -10.09 -78.85 33.85
CA LYS A 208 -9.37 -80.10 33.54
C LYS A 208 -8.85 -80.78 34.81
N GLN A 209 -8.29 -80.01 35.74
CA GLN A 209 -7.81 -80.54 37.01
C GLN A 209 -8.97 -81.11 37.86
N GLY A 210 -10.14 -80.46 37.84
CA GLY A 210 -11.35 -80.94 38.52
C GLY A 210 -11.86 -82.30 38.02
N GLU A 211 -11.58 -82.68 36.77
CA GLU A 211 -11.98 -83.97 36.19
C GLU A 211 -11.11 -85.16 36.64
N ILE A 212 -9.92 -84.90 37.20
CA ILE A 212 -8.97 -85.95 37.61
C ILE A 212 -9.55 -86.82 38.74
N ILE A 213 -10.20 -86.20 39.73
CA ILE A 213 -10.75 -86.93 40.88
C ILE A 213 -11.85 -87.93 40.44
N PRO A 214 -12.88 -87.52 39.68
CA PRO A 214 -13.85 -88.46 39.12
C PRO A 214 -13.23 -89.59 38.29
N GLN A 215 -12.23 -89.28 37.46
CA GLN A 215 -11.53 -90.28 36.65
C GLN A 215 -10.84 -91.33 37.53
N LEU A 216 -10.07 -90.88 38.52
CA LEU A 216 -9.40 -91.77 39.48
C LEU A 216 -10.40 -92.62 40.27
N MET A 217 -11.53 -92.05 40.71
CA MET A 217 -12.57 -92.84 41.38
C MET A 217 -13.11 -93.95 40.48
N THR A 218 -13.35 -93.63 39.20
CA THR A 218 -13.85 -94.60 38.21
C THR A 218 -12.83 -95.73 37.97
N GLU A 219 -11.53 -95.41 37.91
CA GLU A 219 -10.46 -96.40 37.82
C GLU A 219 -10.38 -97.29 39.08
N CYS A 220 -10.46 -96.70 40.27
CA CYS A 220 -10.48 -97.44 41.53
C CYS A 220 -11.67 -98.41 41.60
N GLU A 221 -12.86 -97.99 41.16
CA GLU A 221 -14.03 -98.87 41.06
C GLU A 221 -13.80 -100.00 40.07
N THR A 222 -13.23 -99.70 38.89
CA THR A 222 -12.93 -100.70 37.86
C THR A 222 -11.93 -101.76 38.33
N VAL A 223 -10.86 -101.34 39.02
CA VAL A 223 -9.86 -102.24 39.60
C VAL A 223 -10.48 -103.10 40.70
N SER A 224 -11.30 -102.50 41.57
CA SER A 224 -12.00 -103.23 42.64
C SER A 224 -12.95 -104.29 42.08
N GLN A 225 -13.67 -103.99 41.00
CA GLN A 225 -14.51 -104.97 40.30
C GLN A 225 -13.69 -106.12 39.72
N LYS A 226 -12.55 -105.84 39.05
CA LYS A 226 -11.68 -106.89 38.49
C LYS A 226 -11.14 -107.85 39.55
N LEU A 227 -10.79 -107.34 40.74
CA LEU A 227 -10.30 -108.15 41.85
C LEU A 227 -11.38 -109.03 42.51
N GLN A 228 -12.68 -108.74 42.31
CA GLN A 228 -13.78 -109.56 42.84
C GLN A 228 -14.17 -110.72 41.91
N VAL A 229 -13.73 -110.71 40.65
CA VAL A 229 -14.16 -111.67 39.61
C VAL A 229 -13.06 -112.69 39.25
N GLY A 230 -11.82 -112.50 39.74
CA GLY A 230 -10.70 -113.46 39.61
C GLY A 230 -10.43 -114.21 40.91
#